data_AF-A0A1V4TCF6-F1
#
_entry.id   AF-A0A1V4TCF6-F1
#
_cell.length_a   1.000
_cell.length_b   1.000
_cell.length_c   1.000
_cell.angle_alpha   90.00
_cell.angle_beta   90.00
_cell.angle_gamma   90.00
#
_symmetry.space_group_name_H-M   'P 1'
#
loop_
_entity.id
_entity.type
_entity.pdbx_description
1 polymer ?
#
loop_
_entity_poly.entity_id
_entity_poly.type
_entity_poly.pdbx_seq_one_letter_code
_entity_poly.pdbx_strand_id
1 'polypeptide(L)'
;MIIHANVFSYIIALGVALILGLVLRLPLLPDKPMRDSWTISAVFPTAVLAIGFYAMLYELGYQGYIVALITGIITALFAKFILEKLVPRPESEESP
;
A
#
# COMPACT_ATOMS: atom_id res chain seq x y z
N MET A 1 14.69 12.90 21.47
CA MET A 1 14.66 11.42 21.58
C MET A 1 15.28 10.88 20.30
N ILE A 2 16.43 10.19 20.37
CA ILE A 2 16.99 9.54 19.17
C ILE A 2 16.17 8.27 18.98
N ILE A 3 15.10 8.42 18.22
CA ILE A 3 14.16 7.35 17.98
C ILE A 3 14.81 6.40 16.97
N HIS A 4 15.08 5.16 17.40
CA HIS A 4 15.62 4.14 16.52
C HIS A 4 14.50 3.61 15.65
N ALA A 5 14.54 3.91 14.35
CA ALA A 5 13.53 3.45 13.42
C ALA A 5 13.64 1.92 13.33
N ASN A 6 12.69 1.22 13.92
CA ASN A 6 12.69 -0.22 13.87
C ASN A 6 12.33 -0.67 12.46
N VAL A 7 13.36 -1.00 11.67
CA VAL A 7 13.24 -1.48 10.28
C VAL A 7 12.28 -2.67 10.19
N PHE A 8 12.19 -3.51 11.23
CA PHE A 8 11.23 -4.62 11.27
C PHE A 8 9.78 -4.16 11.22
N SER A 9 9.44 -3.05 11.88
CA SER A 9 8.07 -2.53 11.84
C SER A 9 7.68 -2.07 10.43
N TYR A 10 8.61 -1.47 9.68
CA TYR A 10 8.38 -1.14 8.27
C TYR A 10 8.16 -2.40 7.42
N ILE A 11 8.95 -3.46 7.64
CA ILE A 11 8.79 -4.75 6.96
C ILE A 11 7.42 -5.38 7.31
N ILE A 12 6.96 -5.28 8.56
CA ILE A 12 5.64 -5.77 8.98
C ILE A 12 4.54 -4.99 8.26
N ALA A 13 4.57 -3.66 8.29
CA ALA A 13 3.55 -2.83 7.62
C ALA A 13 3.48 -3.15 6.12
N LEU A 14 4.64 -3.26 5.47
CA LEU A 14 4.78 -3.63 4.06
C LEU A 14 4.22 -5.03 3.80
N GLY A 15 4.67 -6.04 4.55
CA GLY A 15 4.29 -7.43 4.35
C GLY A 15 2.79 -7.64 4.54
N VAL A 16 2.21 -7.04 5.58
CA VAL A 16 0.78 -7.10 5.86
C VAL A 16 -0.02 -6.43 4.73
N ALA A 17 0.40 -5.25 4.26
CA ALA A 17 -0.28 -4.57 3.16
C ALA A 17 -0.24 -5.39 1.86
N LEU A 18 0.90 -6.01 1.55
CA LEU A 18 1.05 -6.87 0.37
C LEU A 18 0.17 -8.13 0.46
N ILE A 19 0.27 -8.87 1.57
CA ILE A 19 -0.50 -10.11 1.77
C ILE A 19 -2.00 -9.80 1.74
N LEU A 20 -2.44 -8.77 2.47
CA LEU A 20 -3.85 -8.42 2.50
C LEU A 20 -4.33 -7.87 1.17
N GLY A 21 -3.51 -7.09 0.45
CA GLY A 21 -3.80 -6.64 -0.91
C GLY A 21 -4.05 -7.79 -1.86
N LEU A 22 -3.23 -8.84 -1.81
CA LEU A 22 -3.41 -10.07 -2.58
C LEU A 22 -4.69 -10.83 -2.18
N VAL A 23 -4.97 -10.96 -0.88
CA VAL A 23 -6.21 -11.57 -0.37
C VAL A 23 -7.45 -10.81 -0.88
N LEU A 24 -7.35 -9.48 -0.96
CA LEU A 24 -8.38 -8.59 -1.52
C LEU A 24 -8.43 -8.58 -3.06
N ARG A 25 -7.66 -9.46 -3.71
CA ARG A 25 -7.57 -9.60 -5.18
C ARG A 25 -7.07 -8.34 -5.88
N LEU A 26 -6.18 -7.58 -5.25
CA LEU A 26 -5.35 -6.64 -6.01
C LEU A 26 -4.32 -7.43 -6.83
N PRO A 27 -4.08 -7.08 -8.10
CA PRO A 27 -3.01 -7.69 -8.86
C PRO A 27 -1.68 -7.45 -8.16
N LEU A 28 -0.73 -8.37 -8.28
CA LEU A 28 0.58 -8.21 -7.64
C LEU A 28 1.34 -7.04 -8.27
N LEU A 29 1.36 -6.99 -9.60
CA LEU A 29 2.05 -6.00 -10.43
C LEU A 29 1.04 -5.28 -11.32
N PRO A 30 1.33 -4.03 -11.74
CA PRO A 30 0.51 -3.33 -12.73
C PRO A 30 0.57 -4.01 -14.12
N ASP A 31 -0.52 -3.88 -14.89
CA ASP A 31 -0.64 -4.53 -16.21
C ASP A 31 0.26 -3.91 -17.30
N LYS A 32 0.56 -2.62 -17.17
CA LYS A 32 1.43 -1.84 -18.06
C LYS A 32 2.65 -1.33 -17.27
N PRO A 33 3.74 -0.90 -17.95
CA PRO A 33 4.86 -0.22 -17.30
C PRO A 33 4.36 0.88 -16.37
N MET A 34 4.96 1.01 -15.19
CA MET A 34 4.37 1.76 -14.05
C MET A 34 4.07 3.24 -14.33
N ARG A 35 4.75 3.85 -15.31
CA ARG A 35 4.50 5.23 -15.76
C ARG A 35 3.22 5.35 -16.59
N ASP A 36 2.87 4.28 -17.29
CA ASP A 36 1.79 4.24 -18.29
C ASP A 36 0.59 3.42 -17.76
N SER A 37 0.60 3.07 -16.48
CA SER A 37 -0.43 2.28 -15.80
C SER A 37 -1.03 3.01 -14.61
N TRP A 38 -2.34 3.10 -14.58
CA TRP A 38 -3.11 3.50 -13.40
C TRP A 38 -3.73 2.29 -12.68
N THR A 39 -3.31 1.06 -13.03
CA THR A 39 -3.74 -0.15 -12.33
C THR A 39 -3.18 -0.16 -10.92
N ILE A 40 -4.07 -0.19 -9.94
CA ILE A 40 -3.71 -0.32 -8.53
C ILE A 40 -3.36 -1.78 -8.26
N SER A 41 -2.14 -1.99 -7.76
CA SER A 41 -1.58 -3.29 -7.44
C SER A 41 -1.08 -3.34 -6.00
N ALA A 42 -0.79 -4.54 -5.51
CA ALA A 42 -0.18 -4.73 -4.20
C ALA A 42 1.20 -4.06 -4.13
N VAL A 43 2.01 -4.18 -5.20
CA VAL A 43 3.34 -3.54 -5.22
C VAL A 43 3.24 -2.03 -5.41
N PHE A 44 2.35 -1.55 -6.27
CA PHE A 44 2.19 -0.11 -6.51
C PHE A 44 0.73 0.30 -6.71
N PRO A 45 0.22 1.31 -5.97
CA PRO A 45 0.93 2.14 -4.99
C PRO A 45 0.93 1.57 -3.56
N THR A 46 0.28 0.44 -3.30
CA THR A 46 -0.03 -0.05 -1.94
C THR A 46 1.22 -0.20 -1.04
N ALA A 47 2.31 -0.80 -1.54
CA ALA A 47 3.55 -0.93 -0.77
C ALA A 47 4.18 0.42 -0.39
N VAL A 48 4.20 1.36 -1.34
CA VAL A 48 4.74 2.71 -1.15
C VAL A 48 3.93 3.45 -0.09
N LEU A 49 2.60 3.37 -0.18
CA LEU A 49 1.70 3.96 0.81
C LEU A 49 1.89 3.34 2.19
N ALA A 50 2.09 2.02 2.30
CA ALA A 50 2.22 1.36 3.60
C ALA A 50 3.46 1.82 4.35
N ILE A 51 4.59 1.94 3.64
CA ILE A 51 5.84 2.48 4.18
C ILE A 51 5.67 3.95 4.55
N GLY A 52 5.09 4.77 3.68
CA GLY A 52 4.88 6.20 3.92
C GLY A 52 3.94 6.49 5.08
N PHE A 53 2.84 5.75 5.19
CA PHE A 53 1.88 5.88 6.29
C PHE A 53 2.49 5.49 7.63
N TYR A 54 3.28 4.41 7.68
CA TYR A 54 3.97 4.03 8.90
C TYR A 54 5.04 5.05 9.28
N ALA A 55 5.77 5.62 8.31
CA ALA A 55 6.74 6.69 8.56
C ALA A 55 6.08 7.93 9.21
N MET A 56 4.91 8.35 8.69
CA MET A 56 4.18 9.48 9.29
C MET A 56 3.76 9.20 10.73
N LEU A 57 3.25 8.00 11.02
CA LEU A 57 2.87 7.61 12.38
C LEU A 57 4.08 7.55 13.31
N TYR A 58 5.20 7.03 12.81
CA TYR A 58 6.45 6.93 13.55
C TYR A 58 6.98 8.30 13.97
N GLU A 59 7.00 9.28 13.05
CA GLU A 59 7.41 10.66 13.32
C GLU A 59 6.46 11.36 14.31
N LEU A 60 5.17 11.00 14.29
CA LEU A 60 4.19 11.49 15.25
C LEU A 60 4.32 10.81 16.64
N GLY A 61 5.23 9.85 16.79
CA GLY A 61 5.50 9.14 18.04
C GLY A 61 4.73 7.83 18.22
N TYR A 62 3.94 7.40 17.24
CA TYR A 62 3.24 6.10 17.27
C TYR A 62 4.11 4.99 16.70
N GLN A 63 4.51 4.05 17.56
CA GLN A 63 5.55 3.06 17.23
C GLN A 63 5.17 1.66 17.71
N GLY A 64 5.86 0.68 17.13
CA GLY A 64 5.75 -0.73 17.52
C GLY A 64 5.00 -1.58 16.51
N TYR A 65 5.02 -2.89 16.74
CA TYR A 65 4.53 -3.89 15.79
C TYR A 65 3.02 -3.84 15.59
N ILE A 66 2.26 -3.50 16.63
CA ILE A 66 0.80 -3.36 16.53
C ILE A 66 0.43 -2.18 15.62
N VAL A 67 1.12 -1.05 15.77
CA VAL A 67 0.92 0.12 14.91
C VAL A 67 1.21 -0.24 13.46
N ALA A 68 2.36 -0.87 13.18
CA ALA A 68 2.72 -1.34 11.85
C ALA A 68 1.70 -2.30 11.23
N LEU A 69 1.22 -3.29 12.00
CA LEU A 69 0.20 -4.23 11.57
C LEU A 69 -1.08 -3.50 11.16
N ILE A 70 -1.58 -2.61 12.01
CA ILE A 70 -2.79 -1.83 11.75
C ILE A 70 -2.60 -0.94 10.52
N THR A 71 -1.45 -0.27 10.39
CA THR A 71 -1.12 0.56 9.22
C THR A 71 -1.16 -0.26 7.93
N GLY A 72 -0.56 -1.47 7.93
CA GLY A 72 -0.60 -2.35 6.76
C GLY A 72 -2.02 -2.75 6.38
N ILE A 73 -2.86 -3.10 7.36
CA ILE A 73 -4.27 -3.45 7.15
C ILE A 73 -5.04 -2.28 6.55
N ILE A 74 -4.97 -1.10 7.18
CA ILE A 74 -5.67 0.10 6.73
C ILE A 74 -5.21 0.47 5.31
N THR A 75 -3.91 0.36 5.01
CA THR A 75 -3.38 0.71 3.70
C THR A 75 -3.93 -0.19 2.60
N ALA A 76 -3.98 -1.52 2.81
CA ALA A 76 -4.54 -2.43 1.82
C ALA A 76 -6.03 -2.19 1.58
N LEU A 77 -6.79 -1.94 2.65
CA LEU A 77 -8.21 -1.58 2.55
C LEU A 77 -8.40 -0.25 1.81
N PHE A 78 -7.58 0.74 2.12
CA PHE A 78 -7.58 2.04 1.45
C PHE A 78 -7.29 1.90 -0.05
N ALA A 79 -6.26 1.13 -0.42
CA ALA A 79 -5.92 0.87 -1.82
C ALA A 79 -7.07 0.18 -2.57
N LYS A 80 -7.67 -0.84 -1.98
CA LYS A 80 -8.75 -1.61 -2.61
C LYS A 80 -10.05 -0.84 -2.73
N PHE A 81 -10.52 -0.19 -1.66
CA PHE A 81 -11.88 0.33 -1.63
C PHE A 81 -11.99 1.82 -1.96
N ILE A 82 -10.95 2.59 -1.66
CA ILE A 82 -10.96 4.04 -1.85
C ILE A 82 -10.19 4.41 -3.11
N LEU A 83 -8.92 3.98 -3.20
CA LEU A 83 -8.07 4.38 -4.32
C LEU A 83 -8.59 3.81 -5.65
N GLU A 84 -9.04 2.55 -5.66
CA GLU A 84 -9.62 1.90 -6.85
C GLU A 84 -10.89 2.59 -7.38
N LYS A 85 -11.61 3.30 -6.51
CA LYS A 85 -12.82 4.04 -6.88
C LYS A 85 -12.52 5.49 -7.25
N LEU A 86 -11.50 6.09 -6.63
CA LEU A 86 -11.14 7.48 -6.84
C LEU A 86 -10.31 7.68 -8.11
N VAL A 87 -9.42 6.73 -8.40
CA VAL A 87 -8.54 6.80 -9.57
C VAL A 87 -9.27 6.22 -10.77
N PRO A 88 -9.46 7.00 -11.86
CA PRO A 88 -10.10 6.49 -13.06
C PRO A 88 -9.25 5.36 -13.64
N ARG A 89 -9.88 4.22 -13.93
CA ARG A 89 -9.23 3.18 -14.72
C ARG A 89 -9.10 3.68 -16.16
N PRO A 90 -7.93 3.54 -16.79
CA PRO A 90 -7.78 3.89 -18.19
C PRO A 90 -8.72 2.98 -18.99
N GLU A 91 -9.48 3.55 -19.92
CA GLU A 91 -10.29 2.76 -20.84
C GLU A 91 -9.37 1.75 -21.52
N SER A 92 -9.76 0.48 -21.50
CA SER A 92 -9.10 -0.56 -22.27
C SER A 92 -9.15 -0.14 -23.74
N GLU A 93 -8.02 -0.16 -24.43
CA GLU A 93 -7.94 0.01 -25.90
C GLU A 93 -8.63 -1.14 -26.68
N GLU A 94 -9.50 -1.92 -26.03
CA GLU A 94 -10.42 -2.87 -26.63
C GLU A 94 -11.83 -2.27 -26.65
N SER A 95 -12.01 -1.20 -27.42
CA SER A 95 -13.30 -0.82 -27.99
C SER A 95 -13.17 -0.86 -29.52
N PRO A 96 -13.47 -1.99 -30.17
CA PRO A 96 -14.03 -1.97 -31.52
C PRO A 96 -15.51 -1.57 -31.50
#